data_AF-A0A9E2UIH7-F1
#
_entry.id   AF-A0A9E2UIH7-F1
#
_cell.length_a   1.000
_cell.length_b   1.000
_cell.length_c   1.000
_cell.angle_alpha   90.00
_cell.angle_beta   90.00
_cell.angle_gamma   90.00
#
_symmetry.space_group_name_H-M   'P 1'
#
loop_
_entity.id
_entity.type
_entity.pdbx_description
1 polymer ?
#
loop_
_entity_poly.entity_id
_entity_poly.type
_entity_poly.pdbx_seq_one_letter_code
_entity_poly.pdbx_strand_id
1 'polypeptide(L)'
;MRRWTWSLLALLSLSALGVPALAQQPSVSSIGVEGTEFVVALSDGRTLRSKDLIGAVLDVRFEGQPAKVRIVEVERDPDDKSGTVWLHTMEQRAPDGAWSNLCTAGPDKRRQGFPLMVNGALEFTCSSGALGKCVRFGYRPWATAPDGTPLAPMHSACVHMVRGDYGGDGQPWTRDGMLIDIFDQHGIQTADDKPDLAFEAGWTPDDAVCVHHVRVKENTTLQELEEKYPQLRGRTGAICTEAFARSLGAIVLNRSRP
;
A
#
# COMPACT_ATOMS: atom_id res chain seq x y z
N MET A 1 -35.27 -55.84 74.01
CA MET A 1 -35.47 -54.73 73.05
C MET A 1 -34.57 -53.59 73.52
N ARG A 2 -33.68 -52.95 72.77
CA ARG A 2 -33.56 -52.68 71.33
C ARG A 2 -32.07 -52.36 71.07
N ARG A 3 -31.52 -52.88 69.97
CA ARG A 3 -30.11 -52.72 69.54
C ARG A 3 -29.84 -51.27 69.10
N TRP A 4 -28.66 -50.74 69.39
CA TRP A 4 -28.13 -49.51 68.79
C TRP A 4 -26.91 -49.86 67.93
N THR A 5 -27.10 -49.80 66.62
CA THR A 5 -26.06 -49.83 65.59
C THR A 5 -25.72 -48.39 65.23
N TRP A 6 -24.45 -48.00 65.28
CA TRP A 6 -23.96 -46.76 64.68
C TRP A 6 -22.98 -47.11 63.58
N SER A 7 -23.34 -46.69 62.37
CA SER A 7 -22.67 -46.96 61.10
C SER A 7 -21.38 -46.15 60.96
N LEU A 8 -20.33 -46.78 60.43
CA LEU A 8 -19.17 -46.09 59.86
C LEU A 8 -19.61 -45.21 58.66
N LEU A 9 -19.29 -43.93 58.68
CA LEU A 9 -19.16 -43.13 57.45
C LEU A 9 -17.67 -42.96 57.14
N ALA A 10 -17.19 -43.68 56.13
CA ALA A 10 -15.90 -43.41 55.50
C ALA A 10 -16.08 -42.25 54.51
N LEU A 11 -15.47 -41.10 54.82
CA LEU A 11 -15.36 -39.97 53.89
C LEU A 11 -14.30 -40.31 52.84
N LEU A 12 -14.73 -40.67 51.63
CA LEU A 12 -13.87 -40.69 50.44
C LEU A 12 -13.52 -39.24 50.09
N SER A 13 -12.29 -38.83 50.36
CA SER A 13 -11.70 -37.61 49.81
C SER A 13 -11.44 -37.82 48.31
N LEU A 14 -12.29 -37.23 47.46
CA LEU A 14 -12.03 -37.10 46.03
C LEU A 14 -10.95 -36.04 45.83
N SER A 15 -9.71 -36.48 45.65
CA SER A 15 -8.62 -35.63 45.19
C SER A 15 -8.91 -35.21 43.74
N ALA A 16 -9.43 -34.00 43.54
CA ALA A 16 -9.52 -33.40 42.23
C ALA A 16 -8.09 -33.13 41.72
N LEU A 17 -7.60 -34.02 40.86
CA LEU A 17 -6.43 -33.75 40.02
C LEU A 17 -6.79 -32.56 39.12
N GLY A 18 -6.30 -31.37 39.48
CA GLY A 18 -6.43 -30.18 38.67
C GLY A 18 -5.79 -30.41 37.32
N VAL A 19 -6.60 -30.46 36.27
CA VAL A 19 -6.12 -30.39 34.89
C VAL A 19 -5.46 -29.02 34.74
N PRO A 20 -4.20 -28.92 34.26
CA PRO A 20 -3.61 -27.62 33.98
C PRO A 20 -4.50 -26.94 32.94
N ALA A 21 -5.02 -25.76 33.28
CA ALA A 21 -5.74 -24.94 32.33
C ALA A 21 -4.80 -24.66 31.16
N LEU A 22 -5.12 -25.19 29.97
CA LEU A 22 -4.50 -24.75 28.73
C LEU A 22 -4.66 -23.23 28.69
N ALA A 23 -3.56 -22.50 28.85
CA ALA A 23 -3.57 -21.05 28.76
C ALA A 23 -4.16 -20.70 27.40
N GLN A 24 -5.35 -20.09 27.42
CA GLN A 24 -6.08 -19.74 26.21
C GLN A 24 -5.21 -18.77 25.41
N GLN A 25 -4.92 -19.11 24.16
CA GLN A 25 -4.14 -18.22 23.31
C GLN A 25 -4.90 -16.89 23.18
N PRO A 26 -4.21 -15.76 23.37
CA PRO A 26 -4.84 -14.45 23.25
C PRO A 26 -5.34 -14.27 21.82
N SER A 27 -6.56 -13.78 21.71
CA SER A 27 -7.22 -13.52 20.42
C SER A 27 -6.84 -12.14 19.90
N VAL A 28 -6.92 -11.98 18.57
CA VAL A 28 -6.75 -10.67 17.94
C VAL A 28 -7.96 -9.79 18.29
N SER A 29 -7.70 -8.62 18.87
CA SER A 29 -8.72 -7.61 19.17
C SER A 29 -8.87 -6.60 18.04
N SER A 30 -7.77 -6.17 17.42
CA SER A 30 -7.79 -5.30 16.25
C SER A 30 -6.54 -5.45 15.39
N ILE A 31 -6.68 -5.10 14.11
CA ILE A 31 -5.58 -5.00 13.15
C ILE A 31 -5.63 -3.58 12.58
N GLY A 32 -4.50 -2.90 12.62
CA GLY A 32 -4.32 -1.57 12.05
C GLY A 32 -2.99 -1.47 11.30
N VAL A 33 -2.74 -0.26 10.78
CA VAL A 33 -1.50 0.08 10.08
C VAL A 33 -0.94 1.37 10.65
N GLU A 34 0.35 1.38 10.95
CA GLU A 34 1.10 2.60 11.26
C GLU A 34 2.26 2.72 10.29
N GLY A 35 2.25 3.78 9.46
CA GLY A 35 3.18 3.90 8.35
C GLY A 35 3.01 2.74 7.36
N THR A 36 4.02 1.87 7.30
CA THR A 36 4.00 0.63 6.50
C THR A 36 4.05 -0.63 7.37
N GLU A 37 3.72 -0.53 8.66
CA GLU A 37 3.70 -1.69 9.57
C GLU A 37 2.28 -2.15 9.87
N PHE A 38 2.06 -3.46 9.93
CA PHE A 38 0.94 -4.02 10.66
C PHE A 38 1.12 -3.76 12.15
N VAL A 39 0.04 -3.35 12.80
CA VAL A 39 -0.07 -3.22 14.27
C VAL A 39 -1.28 -4.01 14.72
N VAL A 40 -1.04 -5.04 15.53
CA VAL A 40 -2.07 -5.99 15.97
C VAL A 40 -2.21 -5.92 17.47
N ALA A 41 -3.38 -5.51 17.96
CA ALA A 41 -3.69 -5.54 19.38
C ALA A 41 -4.30 -6.91 19.75
N LEU A 42 -3.84 -7.49 20.85
CA LEU A 42 -4.32 -8.76 21.38
C LEU A 42 -5.22 -8.54 22.61
N SER A 43 -6.07 -9.51 22.92
CA SER A 43 -7.02 -9.45 24.03
C SER A 43 -6.37 -9.45 25.42
N ASP A 44 -5.09 -9.82 25.50
CA ASP A 44 -4.28 -9.75 26.72
C ASP A 44 -3.57 -8.41 26.91
N GLY A 45 -3.84 -7.43 26.03
CA GLY A 45 -3.25 -6.08 26.06
C GLY A 45 -1.89 -5.95 25.38
N ARG A 46 -1.32 -7.04 24.84
CA ARG A 46 -0.08 -6.94 24.04
C ARG A 46 -0.36 -6.34 22.67
N THR A 47 0.64 -5.66 22.12
CA THR A 47 0.65 -5.18 20.74
C THR A 47 1.79 -5.86 19.99
N LEU A 48 1.47 -6.54 18.90
CA LEU A 48 2.43 -7.12 17.97
C LEU A 48 2.62 -6.17 16.79
N ARG A 49 3.86 -6.00 16.35
CA ARG A 49 4.18 -5.27 15.11
C ARG A 49 4.67 -6.23 14.04
N SER A 50 4.89 -5.72 12.84
CA SER A 50 5.23 -6.50 11.64
C SER A 50 6.27 -7.60 11.86
N LYS A 51 7.37 -7.32 12.57
CA LYS A 51 8.41 -8.32 12.86
C LYS A 51 7.94 -9.47 13.75
N ASP A 52 7.04 -9.19 14.69
CA ASP A 52 6.46 -10.19 15.59
C ASP A 52 5.45 -11.09 14.86
N LEU A 53 5.02 -10.69 13.67
CA LEU A 53 4.04 -11.38 12.83
C LEU A 53 4.69 -12.28 11.76
N ILE A 54 6.03 -12.42 11.75
CA ILE A 54 6.70 -13.36 10.85
C ILE A 54 6.21 -14.79 11.15
N GLY A 55 5.77 -15.49 10.10
CA GLY A 55 5.13 -16.81 10.18
C GLY A 55 3.61 -16.77 10.38
N ALA A 56 3.01 -15.61 10.64
CA ALA A 56 1.56 -15.48 10.72
C ALA A 56 0.91 -15.76 9.36
N VAL A 57 -0.24 -16.45 9.38
CA VAL A 57 -1.09 -16.69 8.21
C VAL A 57 -2.35 -15.86 8.36
N LEU A 58 -2.57 -14.97 7.41
CA LEU A 58 -3.73 -14.09 7.32
C LEU A 58 -4.77 -14.71 6.39
N ASP A 59 -6.02 -14.72 6.83
CA ASP A 59 -7.18 -14.98 5.99
C ASP A 59 -7.66 -13.66 5.40
N VAL A 60 -7.43 -13.48 4.09
CA VAL A 60 -7.76 -12.26 3.35
C VAL A 60 -8.75 -12.55 2.23
N ARG A 61 -9.32 -11.50 1.64
CA ARG A 61 -10.14 -11.61 0.44
C ARG A 61 -9.54 -10.74 -0.66
N PHE A 62 -9.22 -11.35 -1.80
CA PHE A 62 -8.83 -10.63 -3.02
C PHE A 62 -10.01 -10.70 -3.99
N GLU A 63 -10.55 -9.55 -4.40
CA GLU A 63 -11.73 -9.48 -5.30
C GLU A 63 -12.91 -10.35 -4.80
N GLY A 64 -13.10 -10.38 -3.48
CA GLY A 64 -14.12 -11.19 -2.81
C GLY A 64 -13.76 -12.67 -2.61
N GLN A 65 -12.72 -13.18 -3.28
CA GLN A 65 -12.25 -14.55 -3.16
C GLN A 65 -11.36 -14.74 -1.94
N PRO A 66 -11.62 -15.77 -1.10
CA PRO A 66 -10.78 -16.03 0.07
C PRO A 66 -9.39 -16.49 -0.36
N ALA A 67 -8.37 -15.98 0.33
CA ALA A 67 -6.99 -16.39 0.16
C ALA A 67 -6.28 -16.46 1.51
N LYS A 68 -5.27 -17.34 1.58
CA LYS A 68 -4.35 -17.41 2.72
C LYS A 68 -3.03 -16.78 2.32
N VAL A 69 -2.57 -15.81 3.11
CA VAL A 69 -1.31 -15.13 2.89
C VAL A 69 -0.44 -15.27 4.13
N ARG A 70 0.83 -15.63 3.98
CA ARG A 70 1.78 -15.70 5.10
C ARG A 70 2.81 -14.59 5.01
N ILE A 71 3.19 -14.05 6.17
CA ILE A 71 4.34 -13.14 6.29
C ILE A 71 5.59 -14.01 6.46
N VAL A 72 6.52 -13.94 5.51
CA VAL A 72 7.75 -14.74 5.52
C VAL A 72 8.91 -13.98 6.12
N GLU A 73 9.01 -12.68 5.82
CA GLU A 73 10.11 -11.83 6.24
C GLU A 73 9.65 -10.37 6.34
N VAL A 74 10.28 -9.62 7.23
CA VAL A 74 10.08 -8.18 7.39
C VAL A 74 11.44 -7.50 7.55
N GLU A 75 11.75 -6.59 6.65
CA GLU A 75 12.99 -5.81 6.64
C GLU A 75 12.71 -4.31 6.49
N ARG A 76 13.67 -3.46 6.84
CA ARG A 76 13.59 -2.04 6.48
C ARG A 76 13.89 -1.89 4.99
N ASP A 77 13.24 -0.96 4.32
CA ASP A 77 13.61 -0.60 2.95
C ASP A 77 15.02 -0.01 2.94
N PRO A 78 16.02 -0.66 2.31
CA PRO A 78 17.39 -0.15 2.31
C PRO A 78 17.56 1.11 1.45
N ASP A 79 16.60 1.38 0.56
CA ASP A 79 16.58 2.59 -0.27
C ASP A 79 15.95 3.79 0.48
N ASP A 80 15.24 3.54 1.58
CA ASP A 80 14.67 4.58 2.44
C ASP A 80 15.69 5.16 3.43
N LYS A 81 16.17 6.38 3.15
CA LYS A 81 17.13 7.08 4.03
C LYS A 81 16.56 7.52 5.37
N SER A 82 15.24 7.64 5.50
CA SER A 82 14.60 7.92 6.80
C SER A 82 14.50 6.67 7.67
N GLY A 83 14.63 5.48 7.07
CA GLY A 83 14.46 4.19 7.72
C GLY A 83 13.05 3.93 8.27
N THR A 84 12.02 4.64 7.84
CA THR A 84 10.64 4.46 8.35
C THR A 84 9.79 3.49 7.54
N VAL A 85 10.22 3.15 6.33
CA VAL A 85 9.54 2.20 5.45
C VAL A 85 10.03 0.78 5.75
N TRP A 86 9.07 -0.10 5.94
CA TRP A 86 9.22 -1.53 6.13
C TRP A 86 8.70 -2.26 4.90
N LEU A 87 9.37 -3.36 4.55
CA LEU A 87 9.04 -4.23 3.44
C LEU A 87 8.73 -5.63 3.99
N HIS A 88 7.64 -6.22 3.50
CA HIS A 88 7.17 -7.55 3.85
C HIS A 88 7.32 -8.48 2.64
N THR A 89 8.04 -9.58 2.81
CA THR A 89 7.92 -10.72 1.91
C THR A 89 6.67 -11.48 2.31
N MET A 90 5.66 -11.45 1.45
CA MET A 90 4.42 -12.20 1.65
C MET A 90 4.27 -13.29 0.60
N GLU A 91 3.70 -14.42 0.99
CA GLU A 91 3.39 -15.51 0.07
C GLU A 91 1.92 -15.88 0.15
N GLN A 92 1.31 -16.16 -1.01
CA GLN A 92 -0.06 -16.64 -1.11
C GLN A 92 -0.07 -18.15 -1.25
N ARG A 93 -1.05 -18.80 -0.63
CA ARG A 93 -1.29 -20.23 -0.80
C ARG A 93 -2.19 -20.49 -2.01
N ALA A 94 -1.69 -21.25 -2.97
CA ALA A 94 -2.46 -21.74 -4.10
C ALA A 94 -3.44 -22.87 -3.68
N PRO A 95 -4.44 -23.20 -4.51
CA PRO A 95 -5.42 -24.26 -4.21
C PRO A 95 -4.81 -25.64 -3.98
N ASP A 96 -3.67 -25.95 -4.64
CA ASP A 96 -2.89 -27.19 -4.45
C ASP A 96 -2.09 -27.20 -3.13
N GLY A 97 -2.13 -26.10 -2.38
CA GLY A 97 -1.46 -25.93 -1.10
C GLY A 97 -0.04 -25.37 -1.20
N ALA A 98 0.50 -25.15 -2.41
CA ALA A 98 1.81 -24.56 -2.61
C ALA A 98 1.82 -23.07 -2.20
N TRP A 99 2.98 -22.59 -1.75
CA TRP A 99 3.20 -21.19 -1.43
C TRP A 99 4.04 -20.53 -2.50
N SER A 100 3.64 -19.34 -2.94
CA SER A 100 4.38 -18.52 -3.89
C SER A 100 4.36 -17.05 -3.47
N ASN A 101 5.39 -16.30 -3.86
CA ASN A 101 5.47 -14.88 -3.54
C ASN A 101 4.26 -14.14 -4.12
N LEU A 102 3.61 -13.34 -3.27
CA LEU A 102 2.41 -12.57 -3.61
C LEU A 102 2.72 -11.44 -4.62
N CYS A 103 3.93 -10.89 -4.56
CA CYS A 103 4.35 -9.76 -5.37
C CYS A 103 5.23 -10.17 -6.55
N THR A 104 4.94 -9.57 -7.70
CA THR A 104 5.80 -9.64 -8.89
C THR A 104 6.93 -8.61 -8.80
N ALA A 105 8.05 -8.94 -9.43
CA ALA A 105 9.23 -8.10 -9.40
C ALA A 105 9.05 -6.82 -10.22
N GLY A 106 9.43 -5.68 -9.65
CA GLY A 106 9.61 -4.42 -10.38
C GLY A 106 10.99 -4.32 -11.05
N PRO A 107 11.33 -3.15 -11.63
CA PRO A 107 12.66 -2.90 -12.22
C PRO A 107 13.83 -3.07 -11.24
N ASP A 108 13.60 -2.83 -9.95
CA ASP A 108 14.58 -3.04 -8.86
C ASP A 108 14.69 -4.52 -8.43
N LYS A 109 13.94 -5.42 -9.08
CA LYS A 109 13.87 -6.86 -8.83
C LYS A 109 13.29 -7.24 -7.46
N ARG A 110 12.81 -6.28 -6.66
CA ARG A 110 12.18 -6.54 -5.37
C ARG A 110 10.81 -7.17 -5.53
N ARG A 111 10.47 -8.07 -4.62
CA ARG A 111 9.20 -8.82 -4.56
C ARG A 111 8.55 -8.69 -3.19
N GLN A 112 8.78 -7.56 -2.54
CA GLN A 112 8.18 -7.22 -1.26
C GLN A 112 7.00 -6.26 -1.47
N GLY A 113 6.12 -6.19 -0.49
CA GLY A 113 5.08 -5.17 -0.38
C GLY A 113 4.97 -4.67 1.05
N PHE A 114 3.92 -3.92 1.36
CA PHE A 114 3.63 -3.50 2.72
C PHE A 114 2.14 -3.12 2.88
N PRO A 115 1.61 -3.17 4.10
CA PRO A 115 0.29 -2.62 4.39
C PRO A 115 0.28 -1.10 4.30
N LEU A 116 -0.86 -0.55 3.91
CA LEU A 116 -1.10 0.88 3.81
C LEU A 116 -2.57 1.19 4.13
N MET A 117 -2.84 2.32 4.78
CA MET A 117 -4.20 2.85 4.83
C MET A 117 -4.48 3.66 3.55
N VAL A 118 -5.46 3.23 2.77
CA VAL A 118 -5.93 3.92 1.56
C VAL A 118 -7.42 4.19 1.73
N ASN A 119 -7.84 5.46 1.68
CA ASN A 119 -9.24 5.87 1.84
C ASN A 119 -9.94 5.27 3.07
N GLY A 120 -9.21 5.13 4.19
CA GLY A 120 -9.73 4.58 5.44
C GLY A 120 -9.81 3.04 5.48
N ALA A 121 -9.38 2.34 4.44
CA ALA A 121 -9.28 0.89 4.40
C ALA A 121 -7.83 0.42 4.47
N LEU A 122 -7.61 -0.72 5.12
CA LEU A 122 -6.31 -1.40 5.10
C LEU A 122 -6.17 -2.10 3.74
N GLU A 123 -5.13 -1.75 3.02
CA GLU A 123 -4.72 -2.36 1.75
C GLU A 123 -3.32 -2.97 1.91
N PHE A 124 -3.02 -4.00 1.12
CA PHE A 124 -1.65 -4.46 0.94
C PHE A 124 -1.18 -4.12 -0.48
N THR A 125 -0.05 -3.44 -0.61
CA THR A 125 0.50 -3.06 -1.91
C THR A 125 1.89 -3.61 -2.14
N CYS A 126 2.14 -4.14 -3.33
CA CYS A 126 3.48 -4.51 -3.76
C CYS A 126 4.32 -3.26 -4.06
N SER A 127 5.61 -3.31 -3.72
CA SER A 127 6.57 -2.22 -4.00
C SER A 127 6.69 -1.88 -5.50
N SER A 128 6.31 -2.81 -6.38
CA SER A 128 6.24 -2.64 -7.83
C SER A 128 4.96 -1.92 -8.32
N GLY A 129 3.89 -1.91 -7.51
CA GLY A 129 2.63 -1.23 -7.81
C GLY A 129 2.69 0.28 -7.58
N ALA A 130 1.71 1.03 -8.11
CA ALA A 130 1.70 2.49 -8.05
C ALA A 130 1.68 3.05 -6.62
N LEU A 131 0.82 2.51 -5.74
CA LEU A 131 0.74 2.90 -4.32
C LEU A 131 2.10 2.72 -3.62
N GLY A 132 2.72 1.55 -3.83
CA GLY A 132 4.02 1.20 -3.27
C GLY A 132 5.15 2.08 -3.79
N LYS A 133 5.23 2.28 -5.12
CA LYS A 133 6.19 3.19 -5.77
C LYS A 133 6.09 4.60 -5.20
N CYS A 134 4.90 5.16 -5.07
CA CYS A 134 4.72 6.52 -4.57
C CYS A 134 5.14 6.72 -3.11
N VAL A 135 4.93 5.72 -2.25
CA VAL A 135 5.50 5.72 -0.88
C VAL A 135 7.03 5.71 -0.93
N ARG A 136 7.63 4.88 -1.80
CA ARG A 136 9.08 4.76 -1.95
C ARG A 136 9.72 5.97 -2.65
N PHE A 137 8.96 6.71 -3.46
CA PHE A 137 9.33 8.04 -3.97
C PHE A 137 9.22 9.12 -2.88
N GLY A 138 8.76 8.80 -1.68
CA GLY A 138 8.72 9.75 -0.56
C GLY A 138 7.37 10.42 -0.33
N TYR A 139 6.37 10.21 -1.19
CA TYR A 139 5.00 10.70 -0.98
C TYR A 139 4.27 9.81 0.01
N ARG A 140 4.65 9.88 1.29
CA ARG A 140 4.08 9.03 2.33
C ARG A 140 2.78 9.63 2.84
N PRO A 141 1.62 8.98 2.66
CA PRO A 141 0.33 9.61 2.96
C PRO A 141 0.12 9.92 4.45
N TRP A 142 0.90 9.32 5.35
CA TRP A 142 0.88 9.61 6.79
C TRP A 142 1.85 10.72 7.22
N ALA A 143 2.61 11.32 6.30
CA ALA A 143 3.64 12.31 6.60
C ALA A 143 3.27 13.72 6.12
N THR A 144 4.10 14.68 6.50
CA THR A 144 4.05 16.08 6.07
C THR A 144 5.38 16.49 5.46
N ALA A 145 5.36 17.38 4.46
CA ALA A 145 6.55 18.07 3.96
C ALA A 145 7.16 18.97 5.05
N PRO A 146 8.41 19.46 4.87
CA PRO A 146 9.06 20.36 5.83
C PRO A 146 8.29 21.66 6.12
N ASP A 147 7.49 22.14 5.17
CA ASP A 147 6.62 23.31 5.32
C ASP A 147 5.26 23.01 5.99
N GLY A 148 5.03 21.77 6.41
CA GLY A 148 3.80 21.32 7.05
C GLY A 148 2.72 20.82 6.07
N THR A 149 2.97 20.85 4.75
CA THR A 149 2.00 20.38 3.75
C THR A 149 1.73 18.88 3.93
N PRO A 150 0.48 18.43 4.08
CA PRO A 150 0.15 17.00 4.13
C PRO A 150 0.54 16.30 2.83
N LEU A 151 1.15 15.12 2.93
CA LEU A 151 1.59 14.38 1.74
C LEU A 151 0.54 13.41 1.18
N ALA A 152 -0.59 13.20 1.86
CA ALA A 152 -1.67 12.36 1.33
C ALA A 152 -2.19 12.84 -0.05
N PRO A 153 -2.46 14.14 -0.27
CA PRO A 153 -2.84 14.64 -1.60
C PRO A 153 -1.75 14.40 -2.66
N MET A 154 -0.46 14.55 -2.29
CA MET A 154 0.65 14.30 -3.21
C MET A 154 0.81 12.81 -3.54
N HIS A 155 0.53 11.92 -2.58
CA HIS A 155 0.51 10.48 -2.81
C HIS A 155 -0.55 10.10 -3.84
N SER A 156 -1.78 10.63 -3.72
CA SER A 156 -2.83 10.43 -4.73
C SER A 156 -2.40 10.94 -6.11
N ALA A 157 -1.87 12.16 -6.19
CA ALA A 157 -1.37 12.73 -7.46
C ALA A 157 -0.27 11.87 -8.09
N CYS A 158 0.68 11.39 -7.29
CA CYS A 158 1.71 10.46 -7.74
C CYS A 158 1.11 9.15 -8.25
N VAL A 159 0.08 8.60 -7.59
CA VAL A 159 -0.56 7.35 -8.01
C VAL A 159 -1.23 7.48 -9.37
N HIS A 160 -1.97 8.58 -9.60
CA HIS A 160 -2.55 8.88 -10.91
C HIS A 160 -1.45 9.02 -11.97
N MET A 161 -0.40 9.78 -11.65
CA MET A 161 0.75 9.97 -12.54
C MET A 161 1.44 8.66 -12.92
N VAL A 162 1.76 7.80 -11.95
CA VAL A 162 2.43 6.51 -12.20
C VAL A 162 1.56 5.61 -13.06
N ARG A 163 0.23 5.64 -12.89
CA ARG A 163 -0.73 4.89 -13.71
C ARG A 163 -0.96 5.51 -15.09
N GLY A 164 -0.56 6.76 -15.31
CA GLY A 164 -1.00 7.53 -16.48
C GLY A 164 -2.52 7.66 -16.49
N ASP A 165 -3.14 7.79 -15.32
CA ASP A 165 -4.59 7.90 -15.14
C ASP A 165 -5.02 9.36 -15.30
N TYR A 166 -4.92 9.85 -16.53
CA TYR A 166 -5.12 11.27 -16.85
C TYR A 166 -6.49 11.81 -16.42
N GLY A 167 -7.51 10.95 -16.37
CA GLY A 167 -8.88 11.34 -16.04
C GLY A 167 -9.28 11.19 -14.58
N GLY A 168 -8.44 10.57 -13.76
CA GLY A 168 -8.77 10.28 -12.35
C GLY A 168 -9.81 9.18 -12.15
N ASP A 169 -10.19 8.46 -13.20
CA ASP A 169 -11.24 7.43 -13.18
C ASP A 169 -10.69 6.03 -12.86
N GLY A 170 -9.39 5.93 -12.56
CA GLY A 170 -8.70 4.69 -12.31
C GLY A 170 -8.31 3.93 -13.59
N GLN A 171 -8.60 4.46 -14.78
CA GLN A 171 -8.19 3.85 -16.05
C GLN A 171 -6.71 4.16 -16.32
N PRO A 172 -5.80 3.17 -16.28
CA PRO A 172 -4.43 3.41 -16.66
C PRO A 172 -4.32 3.58 -18.17
N TRP A 173 -3.59 4.60 -18.62
CA TRP A 173 -3.17 4.76 -20.02
C TRP A 173 -1.69 4.46 -20.22
N THR A 174 -1.03 3.89 -19.22
CA THR A 174 0.37 3.43 -19.30
C THR A 174 0.50 1.91 -19.46
N ARG A 175 1.74 1.41 -19.49
CA ARG A 175 2.08 -0.01 -19.38
C ARG A 175 3.38 -0.17 -18.58
N ASP A 176 3.66 -1.39 -18.13
CA ASP A 176 4.91 -1.67 -17.41
C ASP A 176 6.15 -1.36 -18.25
N GLY A 177 7.20 -0.90 -17.57
CA GLY A 177 8.50 -0.58 -18.19
C GLY A 177 8.64 0.85 -18.73
N MET A 178 7.62 1.71 -18.56
CA MET A 178 7.72 3.12 -18.97
C MET A 178 8.55 3.93 -17.97
N LEU A 179 9.61 4.55 -18.48
CA LEU A 179 10.44 5.47 -17.71
C LEU A 179 9.68 6.79 -17.49
N ILE A 180 9.70 7.27 -16.26
CA ILE A 180 9.16 8.55 -15.84
C ILE A 180 10.25 9.30 -15.08
N ASP A 181 10.28 10.62 -15.25
CA ASP A 181 11.04 11.56 -14.41
C ASP A 181 10.01 12.40 -13.65
N ILE A 182 10.02 12.29 -12.33
CA ILE A 182 8.99 12.83 -11.44
C ILE A 182 9.58 13.97 -10.63
N PHE A 183 8.80 15.04 -10.43
CA PHE A 183 9.23 16.18 -9.64
C PHE A 183 8.05 16.95 -9.06
N ASP A 184 8.30 17.70 -8.00
CA ASP A 184 7.29 18.49 -7.30
C ASP A 184 7.86 19.81 -6.77
N GLN A 185 6.98 20.64 -6.19
CA GLN A 185 7.34 21.95 -5.66
C GLN A 185 7.95 21.92 -4.24
N HIS A 186 7.79 20.82 -3.51
CA HIS A 186 8.25 20.68 -2.12
C HIS A 186 9.63 20.00 -2.04
N GLY A 187 10.19 19.58 -3.18
CA GLY A 187 11.51 18.96 -3.25
C GLY A 187 11.54 17.51 -2.75
N ILE A 188 10.40 16.83 -2.73
CA ILE A 188 10.35 15.39 -2.38
C ILE A 188 11.02 14.60 -3.52
N GLN A 189 10.67 14.93 -4.75
CA GLN A 189 11.37 14.53 -5.95
C GLN A 189 11.87 15.76 -6.71
N THR A 190 13.07 15.64 -7.27
CA THR A 190 13.70 16.66 -8.12
C THR A 190 13.86 16.07 -9.51
N ALA A 191 13.64 16.91 -10.53
CA ALA A 191 13.78 16.51 -11.92
C ALA A 191 15.21 16.00 -12.22
N ASP A 192 15.29 14.87 -12.91
CA ASP A 192 16.56 14.32 -13.43
C ASP A 192 17.04 15.06 -14.71
N ASP A 193 16.15 15.80 -15.37
CA ASP A 193 16.41 16.58 -16.61
C ASP A 193 17.10 15.78 -17.73
N LYS A 194 16.69 14.52 -17.92
CA LYS A 194 17.23 13.66 -18.98
C LYS A 194 16.80 14.16 -20.37
N PRO A 195 17.72 14.28 -21.34
CA PRO A 195 17.42 14.88 -22.65
C PRO A 195 16.46 14.06 -23.52
N ASP A 196 16.25 12.77 -23.22
CA ASP A 196 15.28 11.91 -23.91
C ASP A 196 13.86 11.97 -23.32
N LEU A 197 13.65 12.75 -22.25
CA LEU A 197 12.36 12.91 -21.58
C LEU A 197 11.81 14.32 -21.80
N ALA A 198 10.55 14.41 -22.19
CA ALA A 198 9.82 15.66 -22.36
C ALA A 198 8.73 15.79 -21.30
N PHE A 199 8.34 17.02 -20.97
CA PHE A 199 7.25 17.25 -20.05
C PHE A 199 5.97 16.55 -20.54
N GLU A 200 5.38 15.72 -19.68
CA GLU A 200 4.22 14.91 -20.01
C GLU A 200 2.93 15.57 -19.53
N ALA A 201 2.81 15.80 -18.22
CA ALA A 201 1.58 16.28 -17.59
C ALA A 201 1.85 16.83 -16.18
N GLY A 202 0.88 17.59 -15.67
CA GLY A 202 0.82 17.96 -14.26
C GLY A 202 -0.44 17.40 -13.59
N TRP A 203 -0.33 17.11 -12.30
CA TRP A 203 -1.26 16.25 -11.57
C TRP A 203 -1.73 16.90 -10.28
N THR A 204 -3.04 16.82 -10.04
CA THR A 204 -3.69 17.06 -8.75
C THR A 204 -3.95 15.72 -8.05
N PRO A 205 -4.47 15.72 -6.81
CA PRO A 205 -4.90 14.48 -6.16
C PRO A 205 -6.01 13.75 -6.90
N ASP A 206 -6.73 14.45 -7.79
CA ASP A 206 -7.92 13.93 -8.48
C ASP A 206 -7.59 13.45 -9.89
N ASP A 207 -6.82 14.22 -10.67
CA ASP A 207 -6.56 13.93 -12.09
C ASP A 207 -5.37 14.72 -12.68
N ALA A 208 -5.15 14.60 -14.00
CA ALA A 208 -4.25 15.49 -14.73
C ALA A 208 -4.94 16.84 -15.00
N VAL A 209 -4.26 17.95 -14.70
CA VAL A 209 -4.79 19.30 -14.99
C VAL A 209 -4.59 19.73 -16.44
N CYS A 210 -3.58 19.17 -17.10
CA CYS A 210 -3.25 19.33 -18.51
C CYS A 210 -2.32 18.18 -18.96
N VAL A 211 -2.29 17.86 -20.26
CA VAL A 211 -1.43 16.80 -20.82
C VAL A 211 -0.70 17.31 -22.06
N HIS A 212 0.61 17.43 -22.01
CA HIS A 212 1.44 17.87 -23.14
C HIS A 212 1.60 16.78 -24.20
N HIS A 213 1.88 15.56 -23.77
CA HIS A 213 1.91 14.37 -24.61
C HIS A 213 1.50 13.16 -23.77
N VAL A 214 1.07 12.08 -24.45
CA VAL A 214 0.75 10.82 -23.78
C VAL A 214 2.00 9.97 -23.64
N ARG A 215 2.08 9.16 -22.58
CA ARG A 215 3.23 8.28 -22.33
C ARG A 215 3.31 7.09 -23.28
N VAL A 216 2.16 6.53 -23.66
CA VAL A 216 2.05 5.33 -24.50
C VAL A 216 1.05 5.62 -25.62
N LYS A 217 1.57 5.96 -26.80
CA LYS A 217 0.76 6.38 -27.96
C LYS A 217 -0.14 5.27 -28.50
N GLU A 218 0.20 4.02 -28.23
CA GLU A 218 -0.61 2.87 -28.60
C GLU A 218 -1.85 2.71 -27.72
N ASN A 219 -1.86 3.32 -26.53
CA ASN A 219 -2.97 3.21 -25.60
C ASN A 219 -4.00 4.33 -25.80
N THR A 220 -3.57 5.56 -26.12
CA THR A 220 -4.48 6.69 -26.35
C THR A 220 -3.81 7.85 -27.11
N THR A 221 -4.61 8.83 -27.51
CA THR A 221 -4.20 10.10 -28.11
C THR A 221 -4.71 11.31 -27.29
N LEU A 222 -4.12 12.48 -27.48
CA LEU A 222 -4.60 13.71 -26.82
C LEU A 222 -6.05 14.04 -27.18
N GLN A 223 -6.45 13.79 -28.43
CA GLN A 223 -7.84 13.99 -28.88
C GLN A 223 -8.80 13.07 -28.12
N GLU A 224 -8.49 11.78 -28.00
CA GLU A 224 -9.31 10.83 -27.24
C GLU A 224 -9.41 11.22 -25.76
N LEU A 225 -8.32 11.73 -25.17
CA LEU A 225 -8.36 12.27 -23.81
C LEU A 225 -9.32 13.46 -23.68
N GLU A 226 -9.32 14.41 -24.62
CA GLU A 226 -10.25 15.55 -24.59
C GLU A 226 -11.72 15.15 -24.85
N GLU A 227 -11.93 14.13 -25.68
CA GLU A 227 -13.27 13.58 -25.95
C GLU A 227 -13.82 12.90 -24.69
N LYS A 228 -13.01 12.06 -24.03
CA LYS A 228 -13.39 11.27 -22.85
C LYS A 228 -13.45 12.11 -21.56
N TYR A 229 -12.53 13.04 -21.37
CA TYR A 229 -12.35 13.79 -20.13
C TYR A 229 -12.59 15.29 -20.36
N PRO A 230 -13.81 15.81 -20.11
CA PRO A 230 -14.18 17.18 -20.44
C PRO A 230 -13.28 18.26 -19.82
N GLN A 231 -12.68 17.98 -18.66
CA GLN A 231 -11.77 18.90 -17.97
C GLN A 231 -10.44 19.13 -18.72
N LEU A 232 -10.06 18.21 -19.64
CA LEU A 232 -8.85 18.32 -20.45
C LEU A 232 -9.06 19.08 -21.77
N ARG A 233 -10.30 19.39 -22.16
CA ARG A 233 -10.60 20.08 -23.42
C ARG A 233 -9.88 21.42 -23.53
N GLY A 234 -9.09 21.59 -24.58
CA GLY A 234 -8.27 22.79 -24.78
C GLY A 234 -7.11 22.93 -23.78
N ARG A 235 -6.76 21.85 -23.07
CA ARG A 235 -5.62 21.78 -22.14
C ARG A 235 -4.63 20.70 -22.52
N THR A 236 -4.66 20.21 -23.76
CA THR A 236 -3.70 19.23 -24.25
C THR A 236 -2.73 19.79 -25.28
N GLY A 237 -1.58 19.15 -25.45
CA GLY A 237 -0.55 19.55 -26.40
C GLY A 237 0.31 20.71 -25.90
N ALA A 238 0.80 21.53 -26.84
CA ALA A 238 1.79 22.57 -26.57
C ALA A 238 1.38 23.62 -25.53
N ILE A 239 0.07 23.81 -25.30
CA ILE A 239 -0.43 24.71 -24.25
C ILE A 239 -0.08 24.20 -22.84
N CYS A 240 0.01 22.88 -22.66
CA CYS A 240 0.37 22.27 -21.39
C CYS A 240 1.89 22.37 -21.20
N THR A 241 2.31 23.47 -20.58
CA THR A 241 3.67 23.66 -20.08
C THR A 241 3.72 23.40 -18.58
N GLU A 242 4.90 23.21 -18.01
CA GLU A 242 5.04 23.10 -16.55
C GLU A 242 4.43 24.31 -15.81
N ALA A 243 4.65 25.52 -16.34
CA ALA A 243 4.09 26.74 -15.78
C ALA A 243 2.56 26.77 -15.87
N PHE A 244 2.00 26.34 -17.00
CA PHE A 244 0.55 26.23 -17.16
C PHE A 244 -0.05 25.21 -16.20
N ALA A 245 0.54 24.02 -16.10
CA ALA A 245 0.11 22.99 -15.16
C ALA A 245 0.10 23.49 -13.71
N ARG A 246 1.17 24.17 -13.27
CA ARG A 246 1.25 24.77 -11.93
C ARG A 246 0.19 25.86 -11.73
N SER A 247 -0.08 26.68 -12.75
CA SER A 247 -1.15 27.69 -12.68
C SER A 247 -2.54 27.10 -12.51
N LEU A 248 -2.73 25.83 -12.90
CA LEU A 248 -3.96 25.06 -12.71
C LEU A 248 -3.96 24.22 -11.42
N GLY A 249 -2.93 24.34 -10.57
CA GLY A 249 -2.84 23.66 -9.28
C GLY A 249 -2.13 22.31 -9.29
N ALA A 250 -1.34 21.98 -10.33
CA ALA A 250 -0.52 20.77 -10.32
C ALA A 250 0.47 20.77 -9.14
N ILE A 251 0.45 19.71 -8.33
CA ILE A 251 1.34 19.50 -7.17
C ILE A 251 2.42 18.46 -7.45
N VAL A 252 2.18 17.54 -8.40
CA VAL A 252 3.16 16.60 -8.94
C VAL A 252 3.22 16.80 -10.44
N LEU A 253 4.42 16.74 -11.00
CA LEU A 253 4.67 16.84 -12.43
C LEU A 253 5.54 15.66 -12.86
N ASN A 254 5.44 15.31 -14.13
CA ASN A 254 6.34 14.31 -14.67
C ASN A 254 6.73 14.59 -16.12
N ARG A 255 7.85 13.97 -16.50
CA ARG A 255 8.31 13.82 -17.86
C ARG A 255 8.30 12.34 -18.23
N SER A 256 8.17 12.06 -19.52
CA SER A 256 8.36 10.73 -20.08
C SER A 256 8.82 10.82 -21.53
N ARG A 257 8.97 9.68 -22.19
CA ARG A 257 9.36 9.67 -23.60
C ARG A 257 8.19 10.15 -24.47
N PRO A 258 8.42 11.10 -25.39
CA PRO A 258 7.36 11.75 -26.14
C PRO A 258 6.75 10.94 -27.27
#